data_AF-A0A968WZR7-F1
#
_entry.id   AF-A0A968WZR7-F1
#
_cell.length_a   1.000
_cell.length_b   1.000
_cell.length_c   1.000
_cell.angle_alpha   90.00
_cell.angle_beta   90.00
_cell.angle_gamma   90.00
#
_symmetry.space_group_name_H-M   'P 1'
#
loop_
_entity.id
_entity.type
_entity.pdbx_description
1 polymer ?
#
loop_
_entity_poly.entity_id
_entity_poly.type
_entity_poly.pdbx_seq_one_letter_code
_entity_poly.pdbx_strand_id
1 'polypeptide(L)'
;MAKKATLNVNTKPSEPDKVDAYMKTLKHPMKDVLEALRQVILKTDPSIGEEIKWNAPTFFYAGEMKPSDPKEFKRYLVVSNVFKQDCIRLVFWGGDRANDTSGFLEGDYADGRRLAMFYSLDDVKAKTKALQRVLKMQLKTLDK
;
A
#
# COMPACT_ATOMS: atom_id res chain seq x y z
N MET A 1 -33.81 -10.86 -20.40
CA MET A 1 -32.97 -11.12 -19.21
C MET A 1 -32.43 -9.79 -18.70
N ALA A 2 -32.85 -9.33 -17.52
CA ALA A 2 -32.37 -8.07 -16.96
C ALA A 2 -30.93 -8.24 -16.47
N LYS A 3 -30.01 -7.38 -16.93
CA LYS A 3 -28.67 -7.25 -16.32
C LYS A 3 -28.87 -6.82 -14.88
N LYS A 4 -28.58 -7.70 -13.91
CA LYS A 4 -28.43 -7.29 -12.51
C LYS A 4 -27.34 -6.22 -12.50
N ALA A 5 -27.71 -4.98 -12.19
CA ALA A 5 -26.74 -3.94 -11.90
C ALA A 5 -25.93 -4.42 -10.69
N THR A 6 -24.65 -4.74 -10.90
CA THR A 6 -23.72 -4.98 -9.81
C THR A 6 -23.61 -3.67 -9.03
N LEU A 7 -24.17 -3.66 -7.81
CA LEU A 7 -24.03 -2.55 -6.89
C LEU A 7 -22.57 -2.51 -6.43
N ASN A 8 -21.85 -1.49 -6.87
CA ASN A 8 -20.55 -1.17 -6.32
C ASN A 8 -20.72 -0.65 -4.89
N VAL A 9 -19.86 -1.10 -3.98
CA VAL A 9 -19.87 -0.66 -2.58
C VAL A 9 -18.51 -0.09 -2.24
N ASN A 10 -18.48 0.99 -1.46
CA ASN A 10 -17.24 1.47 -0.87
C ASN A 10 -16.63 0.35 -0.03
N THR A 11 -15.34 0.10 -0.22
CA THR A 11 -14.68 -1.07 0.38
C THR A 11 -14.60 -0.99 1.90
N LYS A 12 -13.97 0.07 2.43
CA LYS A 12 -13.75 0.33 3.85
C LYS A 12 -13.36 1.81 4.03
N PRO A 13 -13.83 2.50 5.09
CA PRO A 13 -13.29 3.82 5.44
C PRO A 13 -11.82 3.75 5.89
N SER A 14 -11.06 4.80 5.57
CA SER A 14 -9.69 5.00 6.09
C SER A 14 -9.71 5.25 7.60
N GLU A 15 -8.64 4.86 8.29
CA GLU A 15 -8.50 4.93 9.76
C GLU A 15 -7.25 5.74 10.20
N PRO A 16 -7.13 7.03 9.81
CA PRO A 16 -5.92 7.82 10.07
C PRO A 16 -5.60 7.98 11.56
N ASP A 17 -6.61 8.13 12.42
CA ASP A 17 -6.41 8.28 13.87
C ASP A 17 -5.72 7.05 14.51
N LYS A 18 -6.01 5.85 14.00
CA LYS A 18 -5.36 4.61 14.47
C LYS A 18 -3.91 4.56 14.02
N VAL A 19 -3.63 4.99 12.78
CA VAL A 19 -2.26 5.06 12.27
C VAL A 19 -1.46 6.15 12.98
N ASP A 20 -2.07 7.28 13.31
CA ASP A 20 -1.46 8.35 14.12
C ASP A 20 -1.10 7.85 15.52
N ALA A 21 -2.02 7.13 16.18
CA ALA A 21 -1.76 6.53 17.49
C ALA A 21 -0.61 5.51 17.44
N TYR A 22 -0.56 4.69 16.38
CA TYR A 22 0.55 3.78 16.14
C TYR A 22 1.87 4.55 15.96
N MET A 23 1.91 5.54 15.08
CA MET A 23 3.12 6.32 14.80
C MET A 23 3.63 7.07 16.04
N LYS A 24 2.73 7.54 16.92
CA LYS A 24 3.11 8.18 18.20
C LYS A 24 3.88 7.23 19.12
N THR A 25 3.47 5.96 19.19
CA THR A 25 4.04 4.97 20.10
C THR A 25 5.17 4.13 19.50
N LEU A 26 5.32 4.17 18.16
CA LEU A 26 6.35 3.43 17.43
C LEU A 26 7.77 3.82 17.88
N LYS A 27 8.50 2.85 18.43
CA LYS A 27 9.93 2.93 18.73
C LYS A 27 10.71 2.19 17.65
N HIS A 28 11.11 2.92 16.60
CA HIS A 28 11.86 2.37 15.48
C HIS A 28 12.86 3.43 14.98
N PRO A 29 14.13 3.09 14.69
CA PRO A 29 15.12 4.04 14.19
C PRO A 29 14.67 4.74 12.90
N MET A 30 14.01 4.01 12.00
CA MET A 30 13.50 4.51 10.71
C MET A 30 12.05 5.03 10.77
N LYS A 31 11.61 5.55 11.92
CA LYS A 31 10.24 6.06 12.08
C LYS A 31 9.93 7.22 11.12
N ASP A 32 10.90 8.13 10.94
CA ASP A 32 10.83 9.25 10.01
C ASP A 32 10.69 8.80 8.55
N VAL A 33 11.40 7.75 8.16
CA VAL A 33 11.27 7.11 6.84
C VAL A 33 9.86 6.57 6.64
N LEU A 34 9.30 5.85 7.64
CA LEU A 34 7.94 5.33 7.57
C LEU A 34 6.89 6.46 7.48
N GLU A 35 7.09 7.55 8.22
CA GLU A 35 6.21 8.72 8.16
C GLU A 35 6.26 9.38 6.77
N ALA A 36 7.46 9.58 6.21
CA ALA A 36 7.62 10.12 4.87
C ALA A 36 6.97 9.22 3.80
N LEU A 37 7.13 7.91 3.91
CA LEU A 37 6.48 6.93 3.02
C LEU A 37 4.96 7.02 3.11
N ARG A 38 4.39 7.05 4.32
CA ARG A 38 2.95 7.23 4.53
C ARG A 38 2.43 8.48 3.80
N GLN A 39 3.13 9.60 3.95
CA GLN A 39 2.76 10.85 3.27
C GLN A 39 2.82 10.74 1.74
N VAL A 40 3.86 10.11 1.20
CA VAL A 40 3.98 9.89 -0.26
C VAL A 40 2.86 9.01 -0.79
N ILE A 41 2.55 7.91 -0.09
CA ILE A 41 1.51 6.96 -0.48
C ILE A 41 0.13 7.65 -0.49
N LEU A 42 -0.26 8.32 0.59
CA LEU A 42 -1.57 8.99 0.69
C LEU A 42 -1.72 10.16 -0.30
N LYS A 43 -0.63 10.87 -0.64
CA LYS A 43 -0.65 11.92 -1.67
C LYS A 43 -0.73 11.39 -3.10
N THR A 44 -0.55 10.08 -3.30
CA THR A 44 -0.52 9.51 -4.65
C THR A 44 -1.88 9.55 -5.34
N ASP A 45 -2.93 9.21 -4.59
CA ASP A 45 -4.31 9.15 -5.07
C ASP A 45 -5.27 9.25 -3.88
N PRO A 46 -6.32 10.11 -3.92
CA PRO A 46 -7.25 10.32 -2.81
C PRO A 46 -8.11 9.08 -2.48
N SER A 47 -8.14 8.08 -3.37
CA SER A 47 -8.84 6.82 -3.12
C SER A 47 -8.02 5.82 -2.28
N ILE A 48 -6.79 6.16 -1.88
CA ILE A 48 -5.98 5.31 -1.00
C ILE A 48 -6.34 5.63 0.46
N GLY A 49 -6.84 4.61 1.16
CA GLY A 49 -7.03 4.62 2.61
C GLY A 49 -5.90 3.90 3.34
N GLU A 50 -5.86 4.06 4.66
CA GLU A 50 -4.90 3.42 5.55
C GLU A 50 -5.57 2.77 6.76
N GLU A 51 -4.94 1.73 7.30
CA GLU A 51 -5.32 1.05 8.54
C GLU A 51 -4.08 0.48 9.24
N ILE A 52 -4.27 -0.01 10.47
CA ILE A 52 -3.28 -0.88 11.11
C ILE A 52 -3.69 -2.34 10.90
N LYS A 53 -2.82 -3.09 10.22
CA LYS A 53 -2.95 -4.53 10.02
C LYS A 53 -1.60 -5.19 10.31
N TRP A 54 -1.63 -6.34 11.01
CA TRP A 54 -0.40 -7.05 11.42
C TRP A 54 0.62 -6.15 12.14
N ASN A 55 0.12 -5.24 12.98
CA ASN A 55 0.91 -4.27 13.74
C ASN A 55 1.78 -3.33 12.87
N ALA A 56 1.30 -2.97 11.67
CA ALA A 56 1.96 -1.99 10.82
C ALA A 56 0.97 -1.19 9.95
N PRO A 57 1.34 0.03 9.51
CA PRO A 57 0.57 0.81 8.56
C PRO A 57 0.38 0.06 7.24
N THR A 58 -0.87 -0.07 6.84
CA THR A 58 -1.30 -0.81 5.66
C THR A 58 -2.21 0.07 4.82
N PHE A 59 -2.00 0.06 3.50
CA PHE A 59 -2.69 0.92 2.55
C PHE A 59 -3.54 0.10 1.59
N PHE A 60 -4.73 0.61 1.29
CA PHE A 60 -5.73 -0.08 0.49
C PHE A 60 -6.55 0.91 -0.34
N TYR A 61 -7.23 0.41 -1.37
CA TYR A 61 -8.19 1.20 -2.12
C TYR A 61 -9.52 1.32 -1.37
N ALA A 62 -9.89 2.53 -1.01
CA ALA A 62 -11.07 2.90 -0.22
C ALA A 62 -12.30 3.29 -1.07
N GLY A 63 -12.17 3.24 -2.40
CA GLY A 63 -13.28 3.55 -3.31
C GLY A 63 -14.25 2.40 -3.51
N GLU A 64 -15.10 2.57 -4.52
CA GLU A 64 -16.09 1.59 -4.95
C GLU A 64 -15.45 0.36 -5.60
N MET A 65 -15.79 -0.83 -5.10
CA MET A 65 -15.43 -2.11 -5.72
C MET A 65 -16.61 -3.07 -5.76
N LYS A 66 -16.58 -4.01 -6.71
CA LYS A 66 -17.42 -5.21 -6.68
C LYS A 66 -17.29 -5.95 -5.35
N PRO A 67 -18.39 -6.51 -4.81
CA PRO A 67 -18.34 -7.39 -3.65
C PRO A 67 -17.34 -8.53 -3.85
N SER A 68 -16.48 -8.75 -2.87
CA SER A 68 -15.50 -9.83 -2.85
C SER A 68 -15.35 -10.38 -1.43
N ASP A 69 -14.87 -11.62 -1.30
CA ASP A 69 -14.56 -12.18 0.01
C ASP A 69 -13.40 -11.37 0.65
N PRO A 70 -13.58 -10.81 1.87
CA PRO A 70 -12.52 -10.08 2.56
C PRO A 70 -11.20 -10.85 2.71
N LYS A 71 -11.23 -12.19 2.68
CA LYS A 71 -10.04 -13.06 2.75
C LYS A 71 -9.23 -13.11 1.46
N GLU A 72 -9.77 -12.61 0.36
CA GLU A 72 -9.04 -12.49 -0.91
C GLU A 72 -8.18 -11.22 -0.97
N PHE A 73 -8.32 -10.31 -0.01
CA PHE A 73 -7.52 -9.08 0.12
C PHE A 73 -7.46 -8.20 -1.14
N LYS A 74 -8.44 -8.30 -2.05
CA LYS A 74 -8.42 -7.65 -3.38
C LYS A 74 -8.22 -6.14 -3.38
N ARG A 75 -8.58 -5.44 -2.29
CA ARG A 75 -8.42 -3.98 -2.16
C ARG A 75 -7.04 -3.54 -1.67
N TYR A 76 -6.24 -4.44 -1.10
CA TYR A 76 -4.99 -4.08 -0.44
C TYR A 76 -3.89 -3.81 -1.46
N LEU A 77 -3.12 -2.75 -1.21
CA LEU A 77 -2.06 -2.30 -2.11
C LEU A 77 -0.69 -2.59 -1.50
N VAL A 78 -0.46 -2.05 -0.31
CA VAL A 78 0.86 -2.05 0.34
C VAL A 78 0.72 -2.31 1.84
N VAL A 79 1.62 -3.13 2.38
CA VAL A 79 1.79 -3.31 3.81
C VAL A 79 3.20 -2.90 4.19
N SER A 80 3.31 -2.04 5.20
CA SER A 80 4.61 -1.69 5.77
C SER A 80 5.10 -2.83 6.65
N ASN A 81 6.40 -3.12 6.60
CA ASN A 81 7.06 -4.06 7.47
C ASN A 81 8.25 -3.35 8.15
N VAL A 82 8.18 -3.34 9.48
CA VAL A 82 9.11 -2.63 10.39
C VAL A 82 9.94 -3.61 11.23
N PHE A 83 10.06 -4.86 10.80
CA PHE A 83 10.80 -5.89 11.57
C PHE A 83 12.31 -5.57 11.60
N LYS A 84 12.86 -5.16 10.46
CA LYS A 84 14.27 -4.79 10.30
C LYS A 84 14.49 -3.36 10.77
N GLN A 85 15.47 -3.13 11.63
CA GLN A 85 15.71 -1.83 12.26
C GLN A 85 16.46 -0.84 11.36
N ASP A 86 17.09 -1.34 10.30
CA ASP A 86 17.93 -0.60 9.34
C ASP A 86 17.18 -0.18 8.07
N CYS A 87 15.92 -0.60 7.90
CA CYS A 87 15.13 -0.24 6.73
C CYS A 87 13.63 -0.31 7.00
N ILE A 88 12.84 0.40 6.19
CA ILE A 88 11.42 0.17 6.05
C ILE A 88 11.19 -0.62 4.76
N ARG A 89 10.51 -1.77 4.89
CA ARG A 89 10.10 -2.58 3.74
C ARG A 89 8.64 -2.33 3.43
N LEU A 90 8.34 -2.02 2.18
CA LEU A 90 6.98 -2.01 1.65
C LEU A 90 6.73 -3.33 0.91
N VAL A 91 5.69 -4.04 1.31
CA VAL A 91 5.21 -5.27 0.66
C VAL A 91 4.03 -4.91 -0.23
N PHE A 92 4.20 -5.01 -1.55
CA PHE A 92 3.14 -4.77 -2.53
C PHE A 92 2.35 -6.05 -2.78
N TRP A 93 1.05 -6.02 -2.46
CA TRP A 93 0.12 -7.12 -2.73
C TRP A 93 -0.27 -7.15 -4.20
N GLY A 94 0.08 -8.20 -4.93
CA GLY A 94 -0.08 -8.20 -6.39
C GLY A 94 0.81 -7.14 -7.06
N GLY A 95 2.02 -6.94 -6.54
CA GLY A 95 2.99 -6.00 -7.09
C GLY A 95 3.50 -6.42 -8.47
N ASP A 96 3.44 -7.71 -8.80
CA ASP A 96 3.69 -8.25 -10.14
C ASP A 96 2.78 -7.62 -11.22
N ARG A 97 1.53 -7.30 -10.87
CA ARG A 97 0.57 -6.65 -11.77
C ARG A 97 0.91 -5.20 -12.06
N ALA A 98 1.73 -4.58 -11.23
CA ALA A 98 2.20 -3.22 -11.47
C ALA A 98 3.26 -3.14 -12.58
N ASN A 99 3.61 -4.26 -13.23
CA ASN A 99 4.50 -4.37 -14.40
C ASN A 99 5.67 -3.37 -14.37
N ASP A 100 6.35 -3.32 -13.23
CA ASP A 100 7.46 -2.38 -13.03
C ASP A 100 8.66 -2.80 -13.85
N THR A 101 9.02 -2.01 -14.86
CA THR A 101 10.21 -2.23 -15.68
C THR A 101 11.41 -1.41 -15.22
N SER A 102 11.28 -0.64 -14.13
CA SER A 102 12.34 0.25 -13.63
C SER A 102 13.32 -0.42 -12.67
N GLY A 103 12.99 -1.62 -12.18
CA GLY A 103 13.76 -2.32 -11.15
C GLY A 103 13.58 -1.74 -9.75
N PHE A 104 12.55 -0.91 -9.54
CA PHE A 104 12.22 -0.37 -8.21
C PHE A 104 11.60 -1.44 -7.30
N LEU A 105 10.78 -2.32 -7.89
CA LEU A 105 10.23 -3.49 -7.21
C LEU A 105 11.20 -4.66 -7.28
N GLU A 106 11.54 -5.20 -6.12
CA GLU A 106 12.42 -6.35 -5.93
C GLU A 106 11.64 -7.59 -5.48
N GLY A 107 12.28 -8.76 -5.61
CA GLY A 107 11.74 -10.06 -5.22
C GLY A 107 10.75 -10.62 -6.24
N ASP A 108 10.64 -11.95 -6.26
CA ASP A 108 9.69 -12.67 -7.11
C ASP A 108 9.03 -13.79 -6.29
N TYR A 109 7.90 -13.45 -5.66
CA TYR A 109 7.15 -14.39 -4.82
C TYR A 109 6.04 -15.03 -5.64
N ALA A 110 5.81 -16.33 -5.44
CA ALA A 110 4.80 -17.11 -6.17
C ALA A 110 3.36 -16.59 -6.01
N ASP A 111 3.08 -15.80 -4.97
CA ASP A 111 1.80 -15.14 -4.72
C ASP A 111 1.69 -13.73 -5.34
N GLY A 112 2.63 -13.35 -6.20
CA GLY A 112 2.65 -12.07 -6.91
C GLY A 112 3.14 -10.89 -6.06
N ARG A 113 3.57 -11.11 -4.82
CA ARG A 113 4.14 -10.04 -4.01
C ARG A 113 5.45 -9.52 -4.61
N ARG A 114 5.68 -8.23 -4.40
CA ARG A 114 6.94 -7.53 -4.68
C ARG A 114 7.31 -6.64 -3.49
N LEU A 115 8.58 -6.32 -3.34
CA LEU A 115 9.10 -5.54 -2.24
C LEU A 115 9.72 -4.24 -2.74
N ALA A 116 9.67 -3.19 -1.92
CA ALA A 116 10.54 -2.04 -2.05
C ALA A 116 11.18 -1.73 -0.70
N MET A 117 12.49 -1.49 -0.70
CA MET A 117 13.29 -1.25 0.50
C MET A 117 13.72 0.22 0.56
N PHE A 118 13.58 0.83 1.73
CA PHE A 118 13.96 2.22 1.99
C PHE A 118 14.85 2.28 3.24
N TYR A 119 16.05 2.82 3.08
CA TYR A 119 17.07 2.86 4.13
C TYR A 119 17.26 4.26 4.72
N SER A 120 16.68 5.29 4.10
CA SER A 120 16.82 6.69 4.53
C SER A 120 15.73 7.60 3.95
N LEU A 121 15.67 8.84 4.40
CA LEU A 121 14.81 9.87 3.80
C LEU A 121 15.25 10.25 2.37
N ASP A 122 16.55 10.19 2.08
CA ASP A 122 17.08 10.42 0.73
C ASP A 122 16.62 9.33 -0.24
N ASP A 123 16.57 8.07 0.21
CA ASP A 123 15.99 6.97 -0.56
C ASP A 123 14.51 7.23 -0.88
N VAL A 124 13.73 7.69 0.11
CA VAL A 124 12.32 8.04 -0.10
C VAL A 124 12.21 9.12 -1.17
N LYS A 125 13.00 10.19 -1.06
CA LYS A 125 12.99 11.29 -2.03
C LYS A 125 13.39 10.82 -3.42
N ALA A 126 14.46 10.04 -3.55
CA ALA A 126 14.95 9.52 -4.83
C ALA A 126 13.92 8.59 -5.51
N LYS A 127 13.25 7.73 -4.72
CA LYS A 127 12.32 6.73 -5.24
C LYS A 127 10.85 7.17 -5.25
N THR A 128 10.53 8.39 -4.78
CA THR A 128 9.14 8.91 -4.69
C THR A 128 8.38 8.76 -6.00
N LYS A 129 8.98 9.16 -7.13
CA LYS A 129 8.32 9.07 -8.45
C LYS A 129 8.03 7.63 -8.87
N ALA A 130 8.93 6.69 -8.55
CA ALA A 130 8.74 5.27 -8.85
C ALA A 130 7.64 4.67 -7.98
N LEU A 131 7.65 4.95 -6.66
CA LEU A 131 6.61 4.55 -5.72
C LEU A 131 5.22 5.01 -6.17
N GLN A 132 5.06 6.30 -6.49
CA GLN A 132 3.79 6.85 -6.97
C GLN A 132 3.33 6.22 -8.29
N ARG A 133 4.27 5.94 -9.21
CA ARG A 133 3.96 5.27 -10.49
C ARG A 133 3.42 3.87 -10.24
N VAL A 134 4.11 3.06 -9.44
CA VAL A 134 3.71 1.68 -9.12
C VAL A 134 2.34 1.64 -8.46
N LEU A 135 2.09 2.50 -7.47
CA LEU A 135 0.78 2.59 -6.81
C LEU A 135 -0.33 2.94 -7.80
N LYS A 136 -0.10 3.92 -8.69
CA LYS A 136 -1.06 4.28 -9.75
C LYS A 136 -1.31 3.14 -10.73
N MET A 137 -0.29 2.35 -11.06
CA MET A 137 -0.44 1.16 -11.90
C MET A 137 -1.24 0.08 -11.19
N GLN A 138 -0.91 -0.23 -9.95
CA GLN A 138 -1.63 -1.21 -9.12
C GLN A 138 -3.11 -0.83 -8.97
N LEU A 139 -3.43 0.44 -8.71
CA LEU A 139 -4.80 0.95 -8.65
C LEU A 139 -5.62 0.72 -9.94
N LYS A 140 -4.97 0.68 -11.11
CA LYS A 140 -5.62 0.37 -12.39
C LYS A 140 -5.87 -1.13 -12.60
N THR A 141 -5.14 -1.99 -11.88
CA THR A 141 -5.27 -3.45 -11.97
C THR A 141 -6.36 -4.00 -11.05
N LEU A 142 -6.89 -3.17 -10.15
CA LEU A 142 -7.98 -3.56 -9.27
C LEU A 142 -9.26 -3.80 -10.08
N ASP A 143 -9.93 -4.92 -9.81
CA ASP A 143 -11.26 -5.20 -10.35
C ASP A 143 -12.30 -4.41 -9.55
N LYS A 144 -12.52 -3.16 -9.98
CA LYS A 144 -13.48 -2.21 -9.39
C LYS A 144 -14.90 -2.53 -9.82
#